data_AF-A0A1Z5HDA0-F1
#
_entry.id   AF-A0A1Z5HDA0-F1
#
_cell.length_a   1.000
_cell.length_b   1.000
_cell.length_c   1.000
_cell.angle_alpha   90.00
_cell.angle_beta   90.00
_cell.angle_gamma   90.00
#
_symmetry.space_group_name_H-M   'P 1'
#
loop_
_entity.id
_entity.type
_entity.pdbx_description
1 polymer ?
#
loop_
_entity_poly.entity_id
_entity_poly.type
_entity_poly.pdbx_seq_one_letter_code
_entity_poly.pdbx_strand_id
1 'polypeptide(L)'
;MLSALCDYADKNLSGIEPGFARKQVKWVLCCDENGRYTGLINLGEDTRGRWFDKSPVTPNMNSGGKSHFLAETLETVTLFGQQELEEKKQLALQNKNHFFCDLLIQASESIPALKAAATLLQDSQQLAQIHADIEAKGNKIKLTDIVTFRINEAIPLQSDNWYEWWRCYYLQATEEKNKTTKTNN
;
A
#
# COMPACT_ATOMS: atom_id res chain seq x y z
N MET A 1 -19.28 18.64 -3.03
CA MET A 1 -18.88 18.71 -1.61
C MET A 1 -17.43 18.28 -1.41
N LEU A 2 -16.94 17.27 -2.13
CA LEU A 2 -15.50 16.92 -2.21
C LEU A 2 -14.62 18.08 -2.73
N SER A 3 -15.08 18.80 -3.75
CA SER A 3 -14.35 19.93 -4.35
C SER A 3 -13.98 21.04 -3.36
N ALA A 4 -14.87 21.41 -2.45
CA ALA A 4 -14.63 22.49 -1.48
C ALA A 4 -13.60 22.12 -0.39
N LEU A 5 -13.39 20.82 -0.18
CA LEU A 5 -12.41 20.28 0.76
C LEU A 5 -11.02 20.15 0.12
N CYS A 6 -10.94 19.80 -1.16
CA CYS A 6 -9.70 19.84 -1.94
C CYS A 6 -9.13 21.27 -2.01
N ASP A 7 -10.01 22.27 -2.23
CA ASP A 7 -9.63 23.69 -2.23
C ASP A 7 -9.06 24.18 -0.89
N TYR A 8 -9.43 23.55 0.23
CA TYR A 8 -8.91 23.88 1.56
C TYR A 8 -7.51 23.30 1.80
N ALA A 9 -7.25 22.10 1.27
CA ALA A 9 -5.95 21.44 1.39
C ALA A 9 -4.86 22.19 0.60
N ASP A 10 -5.18 22.66 -0.61
CA ASP A 10 -4.27 23.41 -1.47
C ASP A 10 -3.87 24.77 -0.87
N LYS A 11 -4.77 25.40 -0.10
CA LYS A 11 -4.56 26.77 0.43
C LYS A 11 -3.77 26.84 1.74
N ASN A 12 -3.72 25.76 2.53
CA ASN A 12 -3.29 25.85 3.94
C ASN A 12 -2.05 25.03 4.32
N LEU A 13 -1.45 24.27 3.39
CA LEU A 13 -0.41 23.28 3.73
C LEU A 13 0.85 23.49 2.89
N SER A 14 1.66 24.46 3.32
CA SER A 14 2.94 24.78 2.69
C SER A 14 4.01 23.71 3.02
N GLY A 15 4.36 22.91 2.02
CA GLY A 15 5.65 22.18 1.95
C GLY A 15 5.60 20.67 2.20
N ILE A 16 4.59 20.14 2.89
CA ILE A 16 4.31 18.70 2.99
C ILE A 16 2.80 18.54 2.88
N GLU A 17 2.35 18.02 1.76
CA GLU A 17 0.94 17.73 1.55
C GLU A 17 0.49 16.60 2.52
N PRO A 18 -0.49 16.85 3.41
CA PRO A 18 -0.99 15.83 4.31
C PRO A 18 -1.49 14.60 3.57
N GLY A 19 -1.25 13.44 4.18
CA GLY A 19 -1.52 12.17 3.52
C GLY A 19 -0.41 11.73 2.58
N PHE A 20 0.67 12.50 2.42
CA PHE A 20 1.85 12.07 1.68
C PHE A 20 3.12 12.18 2.53
N ALA A 21 4.07 11.30 2.24
CA ALA A 21 5.42 11.34 2.80
C ALA A 21 6.42 10.76 1.81
N ARG A 22 7.70 11.07 2.04
CA ARG A 22 8.80 10.45 1.32
C ARG A 22 9.01 9.02 1.80
N LYS A 23 9.04 8.04 0.89
CA LYS A 23 9.35 6.63 1.18
C LYS A 23 10.41 6.08 0.23
N GLN A 24 11.23 5.17 0.74
CA GLN A 24 12.17 4.40 -0.07
C GLN A 24 11.56 3.03 -0.36
N VAL A 25 11.31 2.75 -1.64
CA VAL A 25 10.73 1.48 -2.10
C VAL A 25 11.83 0.64 -2.72
N LYS A 26 11.97 -0.60 -2.27
CA LYS A 26 13.09 -1.47 -2.64
C LYS A 26 12.70 -2.59 -3.59
N TRP A 27 11.45 -3.04 -3.56
CA TRP A 27 11.00 -4.12 -4.43
C TRP A 27 9.70 -3.79 -5.17
N VAL A 28 9.50 -4.47 -6.29
CA VAL A 28 8.29 -4.41 -7.09
C VAL A 28 7.75 -5.82 -7.28
N LEU A 29 6.52 -6.05 -6.83
CA LEU A 29 5.74 -7.21 -7.20
C LEU A 29 5.12 -6.97 -8.58
N CYS A 30 5.50 -7.78 -9.55
CA CYS A 30 5.03 -7.69 -10.92
C CYS A 30 3.86 -8.65 -11.14
N CYS A 31 2.81 -8.15 -11.78
CA CYS A 31 1.72 -8.96 -12.31
C CYS A 31 1.25 -8.45 -13.67
N ASP A 32 0.53 -9.30 -14.39
CA ASP A 32 -0.22 -8.87 -15.57
C ASP A 32 -1.56 -8.20 -15.19
N GLU A 33 -2.30 -7.72 -16.18
CA GLU A 33 -3.62 -7.11 -16.01
C GLU A 33 -4.69 -8.01 -15.37
N ASN A 34 -4.49 -9.33 -15.36
CA ASN A 34 -5.38 -10.29 -14.74
C ASN A 34 -4.96 -10.63 -13.29
N GLY A 35 -3.88 -10.02 -12.80
CA GLY A 35 -3.35 -10.29 -11.48
C GLY A 35 -2.51 -11.57 -11.41
N ARG A 36 -2.04 -12.11 -12.55
CA ARG A 36 -1.12 -13.25 -12.55
C ARG A 36 0.28 -12.76 -12.21
N TYR A 37 0.94 -13.43 -11.26
CA TYR A 37 2.31 -13.11 -10.87
C TYR A 37 3.28 -13.29 -12.02
N THR A 38 4.17 -12.32 -12.23
CA THR A 38 5.21 -12.35 -13.26
C THR A 38 6.63 -12.15 -12.71
N GLY A 39 6.77 -11.83 -11.43
CA GLY A 39 8.06 -11.82 -10.74
C GLY A 39 8.20 -10.75 -9.65
N LEU A 40 9.27 -10.84 -8.87
CA LEU A 40 9.64 -9.87 -7.84
C LEU A 40 11.01 -9.30 -8.17
N ILE A 41 11.05 -8.01 -8.51
CA ILE A 41 12.26 -7.32 -8.97
C ILE A 41 12.69 -6.24 -8.00
N ASN A 42 13.99 -5.94 -7.96
CA ASN A 42 14.51 -4.82 -7.17
C ASN A 42 14.18 -3.49 -7.88
N LEU A 43 13.74 -2.49 -7.12
CA LEU A 43 13.45 -1.16 -7.62
C LEU A 43 14.64 -0.22 -7.39
N GLY A 44 15.68 -0.35 -8.19
CA GLY A 44 16.86 0.51 -8.11
C GLY A 44 18.04 -0.07 -8.87
N GLU A 45 19.01 0.77 -9.20
CA GLU A 45 20.29 0.34 -9.77
C GLU A 45 21.16 -0.36 -8.71
N ASP A 46 20.97 0.03 -7.44
CA ASP A 46 21.65 -0.50 -6.26
C ASP A 46 20.64 -1.23 -5.38
N THR A 47 21.09 -2.14 -4.51
CA THR A 47 20.25 -2.82 -3.48
C THR A 47 19.59 -1.86 -2.47
N ARG A 48 19.72 -0.54 -2.67
CA ARG A 48 19.20 0.55 -1.84
C ARG A 48 17.74 0.88 -2.14
N GLY A 49 17.20 0.51 -3.29
CA GLY A 49 15.85 0.92 -3.69
C GLY A 49 15.78 2.35 -4.24
N ARG A 50 14.57 2.83 -4.53
CA ARG A 50 14.28 4.14 -5.11
C ARG A 50 13.43 5.00 -4.17
N TRP A 51 13.76 6.30 -4.09
CA TRP A 51 12.98 7.27 -3.34
C TRP A 51 11.77 7.77 -4.12
N PHE A 52 10.64 7.87 -3.41
CA PHE A 52 9.38 8.46 -3.88
C PHE A 52 8.99 9.57 -2.91
N ASP A 53 9.04 10.81 -3.37
CA ASP A 53 8.82 11.99 -2.51
C ASP A 53 7.34 12.18 -2.12
N LYS A 54 6.43 11.59 -2.91
CA LYS A 54 4.98 11.69 -2.70
C LYS A 54 4.34 10.30 -2.62
N SER A 55 4.67 9.55 -1.57
CA SER A 55 4.05 8.26 -1.27
C SER A 55 2.89 8.44 -0.28
N PRO A 56 1.75 7.75 -0.47
CA PRO A 56 0.60 7.93 0.40
C PRO A 56 0.85 7.34 1.80
N VAL A 57 0.37 8.05 2.82
CA VAL A 57 0.46 7.65 4.22
C VAL A 57 -0.91 7.68 4.89
N THR A 58 -1.44 6.48 5.15
CA THR A 58 -2.71 6.29 5.84
C THR A 58 -2.75 7.01 7.19
N PRO A 59 -3.80 7.80 7.48
CA PRO A 59 -3.95 8.46 8.75
C PRO A 59 -4.36 7.48 9.85
N ASN A 60 -4.12 7.86 11.11
CA ASN A 60 -4.65 7.15 12.28
C ASN A 60 -4.20 5.68 12.40
N MET A 61 -2.90 5.42 12.21
CA MET A 61 -2.29 4.08 12.30
C MET A 61 -2.22 3.50 13.73
N ASN A 62 -2.55 4.30 14.76
CA ASN A 62 -2.27 3.99 16.17
C ASN A 62 -3.07 2.81 16.74
N SER A 63 -4.15 2.38 16.10
CA SER A 63 -5.02 1.29 16.56
C SER A 63 -4.55 -0.11 16.14
N GLY A 64 -3.50 -0.22 15.32
CA GLY A 64 -3.13 -1.47 14.66
C GLY A 64 -4.14 -1.85 13.56
N GLY A 65 -3.74 -2.74 12.66
CA GLY A 65 -4.62 -3.26 11.59
C GLY A 65 -4.78 -2.37 10.36
N LYS A 66 -4.07 -1.24 10.27
CA LYS A 66 -4.00 -0.42 9.05
C LYS A 66 -2.64 -0.55 8.37
N SER A 67 -2.63 -0.27 7.08
CA SER A 67 -1.47 -0.26 6.21
C SER A 67 -1.51 0.95 5.29
N HIS A 68 -0.37 1.26 4.68
CA HIS A 68 -0.21 2.33 3.73
C HIS A 68 -0.57 1.90 2.31
N PHE A 69 -1.29 2.77 1.59
CA PHE A 69 -1.62 2.54 0.18
C PHE A 69 -0.36 2.44 -0.71
N LEU A 70 -0.37 1.59 -1.75
CA LEU A 70 0.65 1.42 -2.83
C LEU A 70 2.11 1.11 -2.45
N ALA A 71 2.54 1.40 -1.22
CA ALA A 71 3.92 1.30 -0.75
C ALA A 71 3.92 0.93 0.74
N GLU A 72 4.07 -0.38 1.00
CA GLU A 72 3.99 -0.98 2.34
C GLU A 72 5.05 -2.09 2.49
N THR A 73 5.32 -2.52 3.73
CA THR A 73 6.25 -3.60 4.03
C THR A 73 5.88 -4.91 3.33
N LEU A 74 6.91 -5.65 2.90
CA LEU A 74 6.77 -6.96 2.27
C LEU A 74 5.90 -7.93 3.09
N GLU A 75 6.13 -8.02 4.41
CA GLU A 75 5.36 -8.89 5.29
C GLU A 75 3.86 -8.56 5.26
N THR A 76 3.52 -7.26 5.25
CA THR A 76 2.13 -6.82 5.27
C THR A 76 1.47 -7.10 3.93
N VAL A 77 2.17 -6.85 2.82
CA VAL A 77 1.62 -7.02 1.47
C VAL A 77 1.46 -8.50 1.12
N THR A 78 2.39 -9.36 1.54
CA THR A 78 2.46 -10.75 1.06
C THR A 78 2.05 -11.78 2.10
N LEU A 79 1.87 -11.40 3.38
CA LEU A 79 1.70 -12.33 4.51
C LEU A 79 2.87 -13.32 4.67
N PHE A 80 4.03 -13.05 4.06
CA PHE A 80 5.19 -13.92 4.16
C PHE A 80 5.72 -13.98 5.60
N GLY A 81 6.05 -15.19 6.07
CA GLY A 81 6.49 -15.44 7.45
C GLY A 81 5.37 -15.43 8.49
N GLN A 82 4.10 -15.26 8.10
CA GLN A 82 2.99 -15.18 9.04
C GLN A 82 2.90 -16.41 9.97
N GLN A 83 3.14 -17.62 9.45
CA GLN A 83 2.98 -18.86 10.22
C GLN A 83 3.96 -18.97 11.41
N GLU A 84 5.05 -18.21 11.40
CA GLU A 84 6.05 -18.17 12.48
C GLU A 84 5.67 -17.23 13.63
N LEU A 85 4.58 -16.46 13.46
CA LEU A 85 4.12 -15.48 14.44
C LEU A 85 3.14 -16.11 15.44
N GLU A 86 3.09 -15.57 16.66
CA GLU A 86 2.02 -15.85 17.63
C GLU A 86 0.64 -15.43 17.09
N GLU A 87 -0.44 -16.12 17.47
CA GLU A 87 -1.82 -15.92 16.94
C GLU A 87 -2.26 -14.44 16.90
N LYS A 88 -2.02 -13.69 17.98
CA LYS A 88 -2.36 -12.27 18.05
C LYS A 88 -1.65 -11.43 16.98
N LYS A 89 -0.39 -11.75 16.69
CA LYS A 89 0.41 -11.06 15.67
C LYS A 89 0.01 -11.51 14.26
N GLN A 90 -0.32 -12.79 14.08
CA GLN A 90 -0.90 -13.30 12.84
C GLN A 90 -2.17 -12.54 12.46
N LEU A 91 -3.11 -12.42 13.40
CA LEU A 91 -4.36 -11.68 13.20
C LEU A 91 -4.10 -10.20 12.90
N ALA A 92 -3.16 -9.57 13.61
CA ALA A 92 -2.80 -8.18 13.34
C ALA A 92 -2.22 -7.99 11.93
N LEU A 93 -1.39 -8.92 11.46
CA LEU A 93 -0.82 -8.89 10.11
C LEU A 93 -1.90 -9.10 9.03
N GLN A 94 -2.80 -10.06 9.23
CA GLN A 94 -3.97 -10.28 8.38
C GLN A 94 -4.85 -9.03 8.27
N ASN A 95 -5.13 -8.36 9.38
CA ASN A 95 -5.92 -7.13 9.36
C ASN A 95 -5.24 -6.03 8.53
N LYS A 96 -3.92 -5.86 8.66
CA LYS A 96 -3.16 -4.90 7.85
C LYS A 96 -3.19 -5.26 6.35
N ASN A 97 -3.04 -6.54 6.02
CA ASN A 97 -3.10 -7.02 4.64
C ASN A 97 -4.50 -6.84 4.05
N HIS A 98 -5.55 -7.18 4.79
CA HIS A 98 -6.93 -6.99 4.37
C HIS A 98 -7.21 -5.50 4.09
N PHE A 99 -6.83 -4.62 5.02
CA PHE A 99 -6.93 -3.17 4.82
C PHE A 99 -6.16 -2.69 3.58
N PHE A 100 -4.98 -3.27 3.31
CA PHE A 100 -4.19 -2.94 2.12
C PHE A 100 -4.92 -3.31 0.84
N CYS A 101 -5.45 -4.54 0.77
CA CYS A 101 -6.22 -5.03 -0.36
C CYS A 101 -7.51 -4.22 -0.57
N ASP A 102 -8.19 -3.84 0.50
CA ASP A 102 -9.41 -3.01 0.43
C ASP A 102 -9.11 -1.62 -0.15
N LEU A 103 -7.97 -1.01 0.21
CA LEU A 103 -7.55 0.24 -0.41
C LEU A 103 -7.33 0.10 -1.92
N LEU A 104 -6.69 -1.00 -2.36
CA LEU A 104 -6.49 -1.28 -3.80
C LEU A 104 -7.83 -1.47 -4.52
N ILE A 105 -8.77 -2.18 -3.90
CA ILE A 105 -10.11 -2.43 -4.46
C ILE A 105 -10.89 -1.11 -4.58
N GLN A 106 -10.96 -0.31 -3.51
CA GLN A 106 -11.65 0.98 -3.54
C GLN A 106 -11.04 1.93 -4.56
N ALA A 107 -9.70 1.99 -4.62
CA ALA A 107 -9.01 2.80 -5.63
C ALA A 107 -9.26 2.31 -7.05
N SER A 108 -9.50 1.01 -7.25
CA SER A 108 -9.72 0.44 -8.58
C SER A 108 -10.97 0.98 -9.28
N GLU A 109 -11.92 1.56 -8.55
CA GLU A 109 -13.08 2.25 -9.14
C GLU A 109 -12.65 3.47 -9.98
N SER A 110 -11.57 4.15 -9.58
CA SER A 110 -11.00 5.30 -10.29
C SER A 110 -9.75 4.96 -11.10
N ILE A 111 -8.98 3.96 -10.66
CA ILE A 111 -7.75 3.48 -11.32
C ILE A 111 -7.89 1.96 -11.59
N PRO A 112 -8.59 1.55 -12.66
CA PRO A 112 -8.97 0.14 -12.88
C PRO A 112 -7.82 -0.87 -12.82
N ALA A 113 -6.61 -0.47 -13.24
CA ALA A 113 -5.42 -1.32 -13.19
C ALA A 113 -5.12 -1.86 -11.77
N LEU A 114 -5.44 -1.11 -10.71
CA LEU A 114 -5.17 -1.54 -9.33
C LEU A 114 -5.94 -2.79 -8.91
N LYS A 115 -7.03 -3.13 -9.62
CA LYS A 115 -7.74 -4.38 -9.40
C LYS A 115 -6.83 -5.60 -9.58
N ALA A 116 -5.91 -5.56 -10.55
CA ALA A 116 -4.96 -6.65 -10.80
C ALA A 116 -4.05 -6.90 -9.60
N ALA A 117 -3.59 -5.85 -8.92
CA ALA A 117 -2.79 -5.99 -7.70
C ALA A 117 -3.60 -6.59 -6.55
N ALA A 118 -4.86 -6.20 -6.38
CA ALA A 118 -5.74 -6.82 -5.38
C ALA A 118 -5.99 -8.31 -5.68
N THR A 119 -6.30 -8.63 -6.95
CA THR A 119 -6.51 -10.02 -7.41
C THR A 119 -5.27 -10.89 -7.18
N LEU A 120 -4.08 -10.36 -7.48
CA LEU A 120 -2.80 -11.03 -7.22
C LEU A 120 -2.66 -11.46 -5.74
N LEU A 121 -2.95 -10.54 -4.81
CA LEU A 121 -2.75 -10.79 -3.38
C LEU A 121 -3.84 -11.64 -2.73
N GLN A 122 -5.03 -11.72 -3.35
CA GLN A 122 -6.14 -12.52 -2.84
C GLN A 122 -6.13 -13.95 -3.38
N ASP A 123 -5.28 -14.24 -4.36
CA ASP A 123 -5.10 -15.58 -4.92
C ASP A 123 -3.99 -16.33 -4.18
N SER A 124 -4.35 -17.43 -3.51
CA SER A 124 -3.42 -18.25 -2.73
C SER A 124 -2.35 -18.94 -3.58
N GLN A 125 -2.64 -19.27 -4.85
CA GLN A 125 -1.66 -19.85 -5.77
C GLN A 125 -0.63 -18.80 -6.18
N GLN A 126 -1.03 -17.56 -6.42
CA GLN A 126 -0.09 -16.48 -6.72
C GLN A 126 0.76 -16.13 -5.50
N LEU A 127 0.15 -16.05 -4.30
CA LEU A 127 0.88 -15.84 -3.05
C LEU A 127 1.94 -16.91 -2.81
N ALA A 128 1.65 -18.18 -3.09
CA ALA A 128 2.65 -19.25 -2.97
C ALA A 128 3.84 -19.05 -3.92
N GLN A 129 3.62 -18.55 -5.14
CA GLN A 129 4.71 -18.22 -6.07
C GLN A 129 5.54 -17.02 -5.58
N ILE A 130 4.88 -16.00 -5.03
CA ILE A 130 5.54 -14.85 -4.42
C ILE A 130 6.42 -15.31 -3.25
N HIS A 131 5.90 -16.18 -2.36
CA HIS A 131 6.64 -16.72 -1.23
C HIS A 131 7.88 -17.50 -1.67
N ALA A 132 7.74 -18.37 -2.67
CA ALA A 132 8.89 -19.10 -3.23
C ALA A 132 9.97 -18.16 -3.80
N ASP A 133 9.58 -17.06 -4.44
CA ASP A 133 10.53 -16.09 -5.00
C ASP A 133 11.16 -15.19 -3.91
N ILE A 134 10.46 -14.95 -2.80
CA ILE A 134 11.03 -14.30 -1.59
C ILE A 134 12.07 -15.24 -0.96
N GLU A 135 11.74 -16.52 -0.78
CA GLU A 135 12.66 -17.55 -0.24
C GLU A 135 13.92 -17.68 -1.09
N ALA A 136 13.76 -17.76 -2.42
CA ALA A 136 14.88 -17.86 -3.36
C ALA A 136 15.84 -16.66 -3.29
N LYS A 137 15.34 -15.48 -2.90
CA LYS A 137 16.17 -14.27 -2.69
C LYS A 137 16.92 -14.29 -1.35
N GLY A 138 16.51 -15.12 -0.40
CA GLY A 138 17.18 -15.31 0.89
C GLY A 138 17.44 -14.00 1.64
N ASN A 139 18.66 -13.81 2.14
CA ASN A 139 19.03 -12.65 2.96
C ASN A 139 19.05 -11.29 2.23
N LYS A 140 18.86 -11.26 0.89
CA LYS A 140 18.84 -10.00 0.12
C LYS A 140 17.56 -9.21 0.34
N ILE A 141 16.48 -9.92 0.66
CA ILE A 141 15.15 -9.37 0.91
C ILE A 141 14.82 -9.41 2.40
N LYS A 142 14.18 -8.37 2.92
CA LYS A 142 13.77 -8.27 4.32
C LYS A 142 12.25 -8.08 4.40
N LEU A 143 11.64 -8.65 5.45
CA LEU A 143 10.22 -8.46 5.76
C LEU A 143 9.81 -6.98 5.86
N THR A 144 10.72 -6.14 6.34
CA THR A 144 10.53 -4.70 6.51
C THR A 144 10.88 -3.87 5.27
N ASP A 145 11.38 -4.50 4.19
CA ASP A 145 11.59 -3.79 2.93
C ASP A 145 10.24 -3.32 2.39
N ILE A 146 10.17 -2.08 1.90
CA ILE A 146 8.95 -1.53 1.28
C ILE A 146 8.84 -2.04 -0.15
N VAL A 147 7.63 -2.48 -0.51
CA VAL A 147 7.29 -2.99 -1.82
C VAL A 147 6.18 -2.18 -2.48
N THR A 148 6.18 -2.15 -3.80
CA THR A 148 5.09 -1.60 -4.63
C THR A 148 4.75 -2.58 -5.76
N PHE A 149 3.86 -2.19 -6.68
CA PHE A 149 3.44 -3.02 -7.81
C PHE A 149 3.91 -2.50 -9.15
N ARG A 150 4.11 -3.45 -10.07
CA ARG A 150 4.08 -3.20 -11.51
C ARG A 150 2.95 -4.04 -12.09
N ILE A 151 2.03 -3.40 -12.80
CA ILE A 151 0.93 -4.05 -13.51
C ILE A 151 1.20 -3.85 -15.00
N ASN A 152 1.45 -4.95 -15.71
CA ASN A 152 2.05 -4.94 -17.06
C ASN A 152 3.34 -4.11 -17.05
N GLU A 153 3.37 -2.96 -17.74
CA GLU A 153 4.53 -2.08 -17.84
C GLU A 153 4.48 -0.90 -16.85
N ALA A 154 3.35 -0.68 -16.19
CA ALA A 154 3.12 0.50 -15.36
C ALA A 154 3.39 0.23 -13.88
N ILE A 155 4.10 1.14 -13.21
CA ILE A 155 4.21 1.18 -11.75
C ILE A 155 3.24 2.26 -11.27
N PRO A 156 2.08 1.94 -10.68
CA PRO A 156 1.07 2.94 -10.31
C PRO A 156 1.63 4.04 -9.40
N LEU A 157 2.53 3.69 -8.47
CA LEU A 157 3.18 4.64 -7.56
C LEU A 157 4.01 5.72 -8.29
N GLN A 158 4.43 5.49 -9.54
CA GLN A 158 5.13 6.49 -10.36
C GLN A 158 4.19 7.45 -11.10
N SER A 159 2.88 7.18 -11.09
CA SER A 159 1.86 8.06 -11.67
C SER A 159 1.21 8.96 -10.61
N ASP A 160 0.47 9.96 -11.07
CA ASP A 160 -0.34 10.88 -10.26
C ASP A 160 -1.85 10.60 -10.34
N ASN A 161 -2.29 9.69 -11.21
CA ASN A 161 -3.70 9.33 -11.44
C ASN A 161 -4.47 8.94 -10.16
N TRP A 162 -3.78 8.48 -9.13
CA TRP A 162 -4.37 8.08 -7.84
C TRP A 162 -4.38 9.19 -6.78
N TYR A 163 -3.74 10.34 -7.04
CA TYR A 163 -3.60 11.41 -6.05
C TYR A 163 -4.95 11.94 -5.60
N GLU A 164 -5.87 12.19 -6.52
CA GLU A 164 -7.17 12.77 -6.19
C GLU A 164 -8.04 11.81 -5.37
N TRP A 165 -8.08 10.54 -5.79
CA TRP A 165 -8.74 9.49 -5.03
C TRP A 165 -8.17 9.40 -3.61
N TRP A 166 -6.83 9.42 -3.47
CA TRP A 166 -6.17 9.33 -2.18
C TRP A 166 -6.47 10.52 -1.27
N ARG A 167 -6.48 11.76 -1.79
CA ARG A 167 -6.86 12.95 -1.02
C ARG A 167 -8.26 12.84 -0.46
N CYS A 168 -9.20 12.41 -1.30
CA CYS A 168 -10.59 12.21 -0.91
C CYS A 168 -10.70 11.17 0.22
N TYR A 169 -10.05 10.02 0.05
CA TYR A 169 -9.98 8.97 1.08
C TYR A 169 -9.35 9.48 2.38
N TYR A 170 -8.21 10.15 2.29
CA TYR A 170 -7.46 10.66 3.44
C TYR A 170 -8.31 11.63 4.27
N LEU A 171 -9.00 12.58 3.62
CA LEU A 171 -9.88 13.53 4.28
C LEU A 171 -11.03 12.82 5.01
N GLN A 172 -11.74 11.92 4.33
CA GLN A 172 -12.83 11.14 4.93
C GLN A 172 -12.35 10.35 6.17
N ALA A 173 -11.23 9.64 6.05
CA ALA A 173 -10.66 8.84 7.12
C ALA A 173 -10.18 9.69 8.32
N THR A 174 -9.81 10.95 8.11
CA THR A 174 -9.49 11.88 9.20
C THR A 174 -10.74 12.46 9.87
N GLU A 175 -11.79 12.77 9.11
CA GLU A 175 -13.05 13.29 9.65
C GLU A 175 -13.81 12.28 10.51
N GLU A 176 -13.87 11.01 10.08
CA GLU A 176 -14.53 9.94 10.82
C GLU A 176 -13.98 9.80 12.24
N LYS A 177 -12.65 9.83 12.40
CA LYS A 177 -12.00 9.78 13.72
C LYS A 177 -12.41 10.96 14.61
N ASN A 178 -12.50 12.15 14.03
CA ASN A 178 -12.88 13.35 14.77
C ASN A 178 -14.34 13.27 15.27
N LYS A 179 -15.23 12.61 14.52
CA LYS A 179 -16.61 12.32 14.96
C LYS A 179 -16.63 11.30 16.10
N THR A 180 -15.94 10.17 15.95
CA THR A 180 -15.88 9.13 17.01
C THR A 180 -15.30 9.66 18.32
N THR A 181 -14.33 10.57 18.26
CA THR A 181 -13.70 11.16 19.46
C THR A 181 -14.65 12.14 20.18
N LYS A 182 -15.53 12.83 19.46
CA LYS A 182 -16.51 13.78 20.04
C LYS A 182 -17.73 13.11 20.67
N THR A 183 -18.09 11.91 20.23
CA THR A 183 -19.24 11.16 20.79
C THR A 183 -18.88 10.42 22.08
N ASN A 184 -17.59 10.21 22.35
CA ASN A 184 -17.10 9.47 23.51
C ASN A 184 -16.61 10.38 24.67
N ASN A 185 -16.81 11.70 24.56
CA ASN A 185 -16.55 12.70 25.60
C ASN A 185 -17.86 13.38 26.01
#